data_AF-A0A7X7R2I5-F1
#
_entry.id   AF-A0A7X7R2I5-F1
#
_cell.length_a   1.000
_cell.length_b   1.000
_cell.length_c   1.000
_cell.angle_alpha   90.00
_cell.angle_beta   90.00
_cell.angle_gamma   90.00
#
_symmetry.space_group_name_H-M   'P 1'
#
loop_
_entity.id
_entity.type
_entity.pdbx_description
1 polymer ?
#
loop_
_entity_poly.entity_id
_entity_poly.type
_entity_poly.pdbx_seq_one_letter_code
_entity_poly.pdbx_strand_id
1 'polypeptide(L)' 'IALFTHRIPHLTDHLKSNKKDKATQRALMTLVGKRRRLLDYLKKTEISRYRAIVQKLNLRK' A
#
# COMPACT_ATOMS: atom_id res chain seq x y z
N ILE A 1 4.59 -6.31 -1.72
CA ILE A 1 4.62 -4.93 -1.14
C ILE A 1 4.94 -3.90 -2.20
N ALA A 2 6.05 -4.02 -2.93
CA ALA A 2 6.43 -3.10 -4.02
C ALA A 2 5.33 -2.89 -5.08
N LEU A 3 4.70 -3.97 -5.57
CA LEU A 3 3.59 -3.87 -6.53
C LEU A 3 2.41 -3.04 -6.00
N PHE A 4 2.04 -3.22 -4.73
CA PHE A 4 0.98 -2.42 -4.10
C PHE A 4 1.39 -0.96 -3.93
N THR A 5 2.66 -0.71 -3.57
CA THR A 5 3.20 0.65 -3.47
C THR A 5 3.15 1.39 -4.80
N HIS A 6 3.38 0.72 -5.93
CA HIS A 6 3.25 1.34 -7.25
C HIS A 6 1.79 1.53 -7.68
N ARG A 7 0.90 0.57 -7.37
CA ARG A 7 -0.50 0.60 -7.83
C ARG A 7 -1.40 1.54 -7.03
N ILE A 8 -1.11 1.77 -5.74
CA ILE A 8 -1.91 2.65 -4.87
C ILE A 8 -1.94 4.10 -5.40
N PRO A 9 -0.81 4.77 -5.68
CA PRO A 9 -0.78 6.13 -6.24
C PRO A 9 -1.57 6.25 -7.54
N HIS A 10 -1.35 5.30 -8.47
CA HIS A 10 -2.05 5.26 -9.75
C HIS A 10 -3.58 5.21 -9.57
N LEU A 11 -4.08 4.36 -8.67
CA LEU A 11 -5.51 4.29 -8.36
C LEU A 11 -6.01 5.51 -7.59
N THR A 12 -5.19 6.09 -6.71
CA THR A 12 -5.52 7.33 -6.01
C THR A 12 -5.71 8.48 -6.98
N ASP A 13 -4.84 8.63 -7.97
CA ASP A 13 -4.98 9.67 -9.00
C ASP A 13 -6.19 9.42 -9.90
N HIS A 14 -6.44 8.17 -10.28
CA HIS A 14 -7.66 7.81 -11.01
C HIS A 14 -8.95 8.21 -10.26
N LEU A 15 -8.99 8.02 -8.93
CA LEU A 15 -10.14 8.37 -8.10
C LEU A 15 -10.31 9.87 -7.87
N LYS A 16 -9.25 10.69 -8.02
CA LYS A 16 -9.39 12.16 -7.96
C LYS A 16 -10.32 12.68 -9.06
N SER A 17 -10.19 12.12 -10.26
CA SER A 17 -11.07 12.41 -11.40
C SER A 17 -12.40 11.67 -11.30
N ASN A 18 -12.42 10.46 -10.74
CA ASN A 18 -13.59 9.57 -10.70
C ASN A 18 -14.18 9.42 -9.29
N LYS A 19 -14.62 10.53 -8.68
CA LYS A 19 -15.12 10.56 -7.27
C LYS A 19 -16.32 9.65 -6.98
N LYS A 20 -17.10 9.31 -8.02
CA LYS A 20 -18.29 8.44 -7.92
C LYS A 20 -17.97 6.95 -8.04
N ASP A 21 -16.75 6.57 -8.40
CA ASP A 21 -16.37 5.15 -8.51
C ASP A 21 -16.10 4.54 -7.12
N LYS A 22 -17.16 4.03 -6.51
CA LYS A 22 -17.10 3.37 -5.19
C LYS A 22 -16.52 1.96 -5.25
N ALA A 23 -16.62 1.29 -6.40
CA ALA A 23 -16.08 -0.05 -6.59
C ALA A 23 -14.54 -0.01 -6.53
N THR A 24 -13.93 0.92 -7.29
CA THR A 24 -12.48 1.12 -7.28
C THR A 24 -11.98 1.66 -5.95
N GLN A 25 -12.74 2.53 -5.28
CA GLN A 25 -12.43 2.98 -3.92
C GLN A 25 -12.36 1.79 -2.93
N ARG A 26 -13.31 0.85 -2.99
CA ARG A 26 -13.31 -0.36 -2.15
C ARG A 26 -12.12 -1.28 -2.47
N ALA A 27 -11.81 -1.45 -3.76
CA ALA A 27 -10.64 -2.23 -4.18
C ALA A 27 -9.33 -1.60 -3.67
N LEU A 28 -9.20 -0.26 -3.75
CA LEU A 28 -8.06 0.49 -3.23
C LEU A 28 -7.88 0.27 -1.72
N MET A 29 -8.96 0.38 -0.93
CA MET A 29 -8.91 0.15 0.53
C MET A 29 -8.44 -1.27 0.85
N THR A 30 -8.88 -2.25 0.06
CA THR A 30 -8.45 -3.65 0.21
C THR A 30 -6.96 -3.81 -0.08
N LEU A 31 -6.43 -3.15 -1.11
CA LEU A 31 -4.99 -3.16 -1.45
C LEU A 31 -4.13 -2.52 -0.36
N VAL A 32 -4.58 -1.37 0.18
CA VAL A 32 -3.92 -0.69 1.30
C VAL A 32 -3.88 -1.60 2.53
N GLY A 33 -5.00 -2.25 2.86
CA GLY A 33 -5.09 -3.20 3.97
C GLY A 33 -4.16 -4.42 3.80
N LYS A 34 -4.12 -5.01 2.60
CA LYS A 34 -3.20 -6.13 2.28
C LYS A 34 -1.74 -5.71 2.43
N ARG A 35 -1.37 -4.52 1.92
CA ARG A 35 0.00 -3.98 2.08
C ARG A 35 0.37 -3.80 3.54
N ARG A 36 -0.53 -3.25 4.36
CA ARG A 36 -0.33 -3.04 5.80
C ARG A 36 -0.13 -4.38 6.52
N ARG A 37 -1.00 -5.37 6.30
CA ARG A 37 -0.86 -6.71 6.93
C ARG A 37 0.49 -7.37 6.62
N LEU A 38 0.99 -7.25 5.39
CA LEU A 38 2.30 -7.79 5.01
C LEU A 38 3.46 -7.07 5.70
N LEU A 39 3.36 -5.74 5.85
CA LEU A 39 4.36 -4.95 6.58
C LEU A 39 4.34 -5.26 8.08
N ASP A 40 3.15 -5.41 8.67
CA ASP A 40 2.99 -5.79 10.08
C ASP A 40 3.53 -7.21 10.34
N TYR A 41 3.31 -8.14 9.41
CA TYR A 41 3.91 -9.48 9.47
C TYR A 41 5.44 -9.40 9.45
N LEU A 42 6.02 -8.68 8.49
CA LEU A 42 7.48 -8.50 8.40
C LEU A 42 8.06 -7.82 9.63
N LYS A 43 7.34 -6.85 10.21
CA LYS A 43 7.78 -6.18 11.44
C LYS A 43 7.84 -7.14 12.63
N LYS A 44 6.93 -8.12 12.70
CA LYS A 44 6.90 -9.14 13.77
C LYS A 44 7.93 -10.25 13.57
N THR A 45 8.17 -10.66 12.33
CA THR A 45 9.10 -11.75 12.03
C THR A 45 10.54 -11.28 11.92
N GLU A 46 10.80 -10.21 11.16
CA GLU A 46 12.15 -9.77 10.81
C GLU A 46 12.25 -8.26 10.67
N ILE A 47 12.64 -7.59 11.76
CA ILE A 47 12.68 -6.12 11.82
C ILE A 47 13.68 -5.51 10.83
N SER A 48 14.80 -6.19 10.55
CA SER A 48 15.82 -5.73 9.61
C SER A 48 15.28 -5.68 8.17
N ARG A 49 14.55 -6.72 7.75
CA ARG A 49 13.89 -6.76 6.44
C ARG A 49 12.80 -5.69 6.33
N TYR A 50 12.01 -5.49 7.38
CA TYR A 50 11.02 -4.43 7.42
C TYR A 50 11.66 -3.05 7.20
N ARG A 51 12.72 -2.71 7.95
CA ARG A 51 13.42 -1.42 7.82
C ARG A 51 14.00 -1.22 6.42
N ALA A 52 14.65 -2.24 5.85
CA ALA A 52 15.21 -2.18 4.51
C ALA A 52 14.13 -1.92 3.44
N ILE A 53 12.98 -2.59 3.54
CA ILE A 53 11.87 -2.42 2.59
C ILE A 53 11.23 -1.03 2.73
N VAL A 54 11.02 -0.56 3.96
CA VAL A 54 10.44 0.76 4.22
C VAL A 54 11.34 1.86 3.68
N GLN A 55 12.66 1.76 3.89
CA GLN A 55 13.64 2.69 3.36
C GLN A 55 13.69 2.65 1.83
N LYS A 56 13.75 1.46 1.24
CA LYS A 56 13.82 1.29 -0.23
C LYS A 56 12.57 1.80 -0.95
N LEU A 57 11.39 1.64 -0.35
CA LEU A 57 10.12 2.05 -0.94
C LEU A 57 9.65 3.43 -0.46
N ASN A 58 10.47 4.13 0.33
CA ASN A 58 10.17 5.45 0.91
C ASN A 58 8.77 5.54 1.53
N LEU A 59 8.37 4.51 2.26
CA LEU A 59 7.04 4.42 2.87
C LEU A 59 7.03 5.23 4.17
N ARG A 60 6.21 6.27 4.26
CA ARG A 60 5.99 7.01 5.50
C ARG A 60 5.06 6.24 6.44
N LYS A 61 5.36 6.35 7.74
CA LYS A 61 4.57 5.78 8.83
C LYS A 61 3.23 6.47 8.96
#